data_AF-A0AAE2ZN35-F1
#
_entry.id   AF-A0AAE2ZN35-F1
#
_cell.length_a   1.000
_cell.length_b   1.000
_cell.length_c   1.000
_cell.angle_alpha   90.00
_cell.angle_beta   90.00
_cell.angle_gamma   90.00
#
_symmetry.space_group_name_H-M   'P 1'
#
loop_
_entity.id
_entity.type
_entity.pdbx_description
1 polymer ?
#
loop_
_entity_poly.entity_id
_entity_poly.type
_entity_poly.pdbx_seq_one_letter_code
_entity_poly.pdbx_strand_id
1 'polypeptide(L)'
;MRKKQLVFIGGLNREAPYFQGARGVGLSVFSFDDQSLETTLLAEYGGIDNPSYLSVNDDGSRIYANSEIFGWPEGLVTALAFDRATNTLSHINMHATLGSITAHNMITRDGSKLLVSNYAMGDGGPDRSLVVFGLSDDGGLTNVLSAIAHVGTGPDPERQERSHAHSLTELKTGSIAVACDLGLDMLIAYRLNPDGSLSRLDELKMAPGSGPRHLALHPDGKLIFVINELNSTICSLRIDGETGAMSLLDIQSAADASQPDVENHCADLQISPDGRFLYGSNRGHDTVVVFSVDAENGKLALVGHAPCGGATPRNLGLSPDGAFLFSANQNADRVTIFRRNEENGELTDTGKAIETGTPMCVKFARTPLA
;
A
#
# COMPACT_ATOMS: atom_id res chain seq x y z
N MET A 1 2.42 -30.17 6.21
CA MET A 1 1.01 -29.75 6.36
C MET A 1 0.76 -28.69 5.30
N ARG A 2 -0.37 -28.78 4.58
CA ARG A 2 -0.74 -27.80 3.55
C ARG A 2 -0.94 -26.45 4.23
N LYS A 3 -0.10 -25.45 3.93
CA LYS A 3 -0.26 -24.11 4.50
C LYS A 3 -1.05 -23.28 3.52
N LYS A 4 -2.38 -23.28 3.67
CA LYS A 4 -3.20 -22.35 2.91
C LYS A 4 -3.06 -20.95 3.49
N GLN A 5 -2.84 -19.95 2.65
CA GLN A 5 -2.73 -18.55 3.05
C GLN A 5 -4.07 -17.85 2.82
N LEU A 6 -4.45 -16.91 3.70
CA LEU A 6 -5.59 -16.04 3.45
C LEU A 6 -5.14 -14.83 2.63
N VAL A 7 -5.90 -14.54 1.57
CA VAL A 7 -5.68 -13.41 0.66
C VAL A 7 -6.92 -12.53 0.67
N PHE A 8 -6.72 -11.24 0.94
CA PHE A 8 -7.78 -10.23 1.03
C PHE A 8 -7.63 -9.28 -0.14
N ILE A 9 -8.71 -9.10 -0.91
CA ILE A 9 -8.70 -8.25 -2.10
C ILE A 9 -9.77 -7.18 -1.97
N GLY A 10 -9.36 -5.92 -1.99
CA GLY A 10 -10.24 -4.78 -2.14
C GLY A 10 -10.34 -4.38 -3.60
N GLY A 11 -11.55 -4.12 -4.10
CA GLY A 11 -11.80 -3.68 -5.46
C GLY A 11 -12.83 -2.55 -5.53
N LEU A 12 -12.79 -1.79 -6.63
CA LEU A 12 -13.76 -0.71 -6.85
C LEU A 12 -15.13 -1.27 -7.21
N ASN A 13 -16.15 -0.86 -6.48
CA ASN A 13 -17.55 -1.24 -6.70
C ASN A 13 -18.46 -0.02 -6.94
N ARG A 14 -17.87 1.18 -7.02
CA ARG A 14 -18.53 2.44 -7.34
C ARG A 14 -17.70 3.25 -8.33
N GLU A 15 -18.34 3.70 -9.40
CA GLU A 15 -17.71 4.50 -10.45
C GLU A 15 -17.13 5.82 -9.93
N ALA A 16 -15.97 6.22 -10.47
CA ALA A 16 -15.34 7.50 -10.22
C ALA A 16 -14.67 8.02 -11.51
N PRO A 17 -14.55 9.34 -11.72
CA PRO A 17 -14.20 9.91 -13.02
C PRO A 17 -12.78 9.58 -13.51
N TYR A 18 -11.88 9.19 -12.61
CA TYR A 18 -10.47 8.86 -12.92
C TYR A 18 -10.21 7.35 -12.99
N PHE A 19 -11.25 6.52 -12.89
CA PHE A 19 -11.15 5.07 -13.08
C PHE A 19 -11.88 4.64 -14.35
N GLN A 20 -11.35 3.63 -15.04
CA GLN A 20 -11.96 3.10 -16.27
C GLN A 20 -13.26 2.32 -15.99
N GLY A 21 -13.43 1.83 -14.76
CA GLY A 21 -14.69 1.29 -14.28
C GLY A 21 -14.59 0.83 -12.84
N ALA A 22 -15.71 0.34 -12.30
CA ALA A 22 -15.79 -0.23 -10.97
C ALA A 22 -16.62 -1.52 -10.99
N ARG A 23 -15.95 -2.65 -11.23
CA ARG A 23 -16.59 -3.96 -11.46
C ARG A 23 -16.43 -4.94 -10.30
N GLY A 24 -15.76 -4.52 -9.23
CA GLY A 24 -15.56 -5.31 -8.03
C GLY A 24 -16.82 -5.41 -7.17
N VAL A 25 -16.80 -6.34 -6.23
CA VAL A 25 -17.89 -6.52 -5.24
C VAL A 25 -17.70 -5.66 -4.00
N GLY A 26 -16.50 -5.12 -3.78
CA GLY A 26 -16.07 -4.52 -2.51
C GLY A 26 -14.85 -5.26 -1.98
N LEU A 27 -15.01 -6.00 -0.88
CA LEU A 27 -13.96 -6.85 -0.29
C LEU A 27 -14.24 -8.33 -0.60
N SER A 28 -13.21 -9.07 -1.02
CA SER A 28 -13.24 -10.54 -1.16
C SER A 28 -12.10 -11.19 -0.38
N VAL A 29 -12.35 -12.36 0.20
CA VAL A 29 -11.37 -13.17 0.94
C VAL A 29 -11.23 -14.53 0.28
N PHE A 30 -10.00 -14.92 -0.01
CA PHE A 30 -9.65 -16.18 -0.64
C PHE A 30 -8.70 -17.01 0.23
N SER A 31 -8.75 -18.33 0.11
CA SER A 31 -7.62 -19.19 0.48
C SER A 31 -6.74 -19.43 -0.74
N PHE A 32 -5.42 -19.39 -0.58
CA PHE A 32 -4.43 -19.74 -1.60
C PHE A 32 -3.60 -20.96 -1.14
N ASP A 33 -3.52 -21.99 -1.97
CA ASP A 33 -2.66 -23.17 -1.75
C ASP A 33 -1.37 -23.03 -2.57
N ASP A 34 -0.22 -22.93 -1.90
CA ASP A 34 1.09 -22.67 -2.50
C ASP A 34 1.64 -23.85 -3.32
N GLN A 35 1.14 -25.06 -3.10
CA GLN A 35 1.56 -26.26 -3.82
C GLN A 35 0.77 -26.43 -5.12
N SER A 36 -0.56 -26.31 -5.05
CA SER A 36 -1.41 -26.48 -6.24
C SER A 36 -1.62 -25.18 -7.01
N LEU A 37 -1.30 -24.03 -6.42
CA LEU A 37 -1.57 -22.68 -6.93
C LEU A 37 -3.06 -22.39 -7.13
N GLU A 38 -3.91 -23.12 -6.40
CA GLU A 38 -5.35 -22.96 -6.46
C GLU A 38 -5.82 -21.91 -5.46
N THR A 39 -6.82 -21.12 -5.88
CA THR A 39 -7.48 -20.14 -5.03
C THR A 39 -8.93 -20.54 -4.81
N THR A 40 -9.46 -20.28 -3.62
CA THR A 40 -10.86 -20.59 -3.29
C THR A 40 -11.46 -19.38 -2.63
N LEU A 41 -12.55 -18.84 -3.20
CA LEU A 41 -13.31 -17.77 -2.58
C LEU A 41 -13.93 -18.28 -1.28
N LEU A 42 -13.72 -17.56 -0.19
CA LEU A 42 -14.22 -17.87 1.14
C LEU A 42 -15.37 -16.95 1.54
N ALA A 43 -15.22 -15.64 1.32
CA ALA A 43 -16.19 -14.64 1.72
C ALA A 43 -16.13 -13.39 0.84
N GLU A 44 -17.24 -12.66 0.76
CA GLU A 44 -17.32 -11.34 0.14
C GLU A 44 -18.13 -10.39 1.03
N TYR A 45 -17.82 -9.10 0.94
CA TYR A 45 -18.55 -8.05 1.64
C TYR A 45 -18.64 -6.79 0.77
N GLY A 46 -19.86 -6.51 0.29
CA GLY A 46 -20.15 -5.35 -0.56
C GLY A 46 -20.66 -4.12 0.17
N GLY A 47 -20.69 -4.14 1.51
CA GLY A 47 -21.14 -3.00 2.33
C GLY A 47 -20.09 -1.91 2.52
N ILE A 48 -19.10 -1.80 1.62
CA ILE A 48 -18.05 -0.77 1.62
C ILE A 48 -17.97 -0.21 0.21
N ASP A 49 -18.09 1.11 0.07
CA ASP A 49 -17.85 1.75 -1.21
C ASP A 49 -16.33 1.89 -1.44
N ASN A 50 -15.86 1.45 -2.61
CA ASN A 50 -14.48 1.55 -3.10
C ASN A 50 -13.39 1.26 -2.05
N PRO A 51 -13.29 0.01 -1.54
CA PRO A 51 -12.16 -0.44 -0.73
C PRO A 51 -10.86 -0.52 -1.54
N SER A 52 -10.28 0.64 -1.84
CA SER A 52 -9.09 0.78 -2.68
C SER A 52 -7.79 0.41 -1.97
N TYR A 53 -7.80 0.41 -0.63
CA TYR A 53 -6.70 -0.07 0.21
C TYR A 53 -7.24 -0.70 1.49
N LEU A 54 -6.54 -1.70 2.00
CA LEU A 54 -6.86 -2.33 3.28
C LEU A 54 -5.61 -2.76 4.03
N SER A 55 -5.73 -2.90 5.35
CA SER A 55 -4.80 -3.63 6.19
C SER A 55 -5.52 -4.78 6.91
N VAL A 56 -4.75 -5.81 7.22
CA VAL A 56 -5.22 -6.98 7.98
C VAL A 56 -4.24 -7.25 9.11
N ASN A 57 -4.74 -7.71 10.25
CA ASN A 57 -3.88 -8.17 11.34
C ASN A 57 -3.22 -9.52 10.98
N ASP A 58 -2.27 -9.96 11.81
CA ASP A 58 -1.43 -11.12 11.49
C ASP A 58 -2.22 -12.42 11.26
N ASP A 59 -3.35 -12.61 11.94
CA ASP A 59 -4.24 -13.76 11.73
C ASP A 59 -5.40 -13.44 10.77
N GLY A 60 -5.44 -12.27 10.14
CA GLY A 60 -6.50 -11.89 9.21
C GLY A 60 -7.92 -11.94 9.80
N SER A 61 -8.07 -11.97 11.12
CA SER A 61 -9.38 -11.92 11.77
C SER A 61 -9.94 -10.51 11.87
N ARG A 62 -9.12 -9.49 11.61
CA ARG A 62 -9.51 -8.07 11.53
C ARG A 62 -9.02 -7.45 10.23
N ILE A 63 -9.91 -6.70 9.58
CA ILE A 63 -9.68 -5.99 8.33
C ILE A 63 -10.10 -4.53 8.52
N TYR A 64 -9.25 -3.61 8.07
CA TYR A 64 -9.54 -2.18 8.03
C TYR A 64 -9.46 -1.73 6.58
N ALA A 65 -10.62 -1.43 5.99
CA ALA A 65 -10.74 -1.09 4.57
C ALA A 65 -11.14 0.38 4.41
N ASN A 66 -10.40 1.09 3.57
CA ASN A 66 -10.69 2.49 3.23
C ASN A 66 -11.94 2.60 2.36
N SER A 67 -12.52 3.79 2.25
CA SER A 67 -13.45 4.15 1.19
C SER A 67 -12.90 5.33 0.40
N GLU A 68 -12.50 5.08 -0.84
CA GLU A 68 -11.97 6.09 -1.76
C GLU A 68 -13.09 6.62 -2.66
N ILE A 69 -13.78 7.67 -2.19
CA ILE A 69 -14.97 8.20 -2.86
C ILE A 69 -14.77 9.64 -3.32
N PHE A 70 -14.77 9.83 -4.64
CA PHE A 70 -14.69 11.14 -5.24
C PHE A 70 -15.92 12.01 -4.92
N GLY A 71 -15.66 13.27 -4.57
CA GLY A 71 -16.69 14.28 -4.29
C GLY A 71 -17.30 14.21 -2.88
N TRP A 72 -16.88 13.25 -2.04
CA TRP A 72 -17.24 13.26 -0.63
C TRP A 72 -16.27 14.17 0.16
N PRO A 73 -16.77 14.96 1.13
CA PRO A 73 -15.93 15.85 1.92
C PRO A 73 -14.94 15.08 2.81
N GLU A 74 -15.28 13.84 3.16
CA GLU A 74 -14.47 12.94 3.97
C GLU A 74 -14.54 11.52 3.40
N GLY A 75 -13.39 10.85 3.35
CA GLY A 75 -13.30 9.42 3.17
C GLY A 75 -13.55 8.69 4.50
N LEU A 76 -13.63 7.37 4.43
CA LEU A 76 -14.02 6.51 5.55
C LEU A 76 -13.02 5.38 5.73
N VAL A 77 -13.00 4.80 6.94
CA VAL A 77 -12.46 3.45 7.18
C VAL A 77 -13.54 2.60 7.82
N THR A 78 -13.69 1.38 7.31
CA THR A 78 -14.57 0.35 7.85
C THR A 78 -13.73 -0.74 8.53
N ALA A 79 -14.06 -1.06 9.78
CA ALA A 79 -13.52 -2.21 10.49
C ALA A 79 -14.45 -3.42 10.33
N LEU A 80 -13.87 -4.56 9.95
CA LEU A 80 -14.55 -5.83 9.78
C LEU A 80 -13.85 -6.93 10.58
N ALA A 81 -14.61 -7.94 11.01
CA ALA A 81 -14.10 -9.20 11.49
C ALA A 81 -14.32 -10.33 10.48
N PHE A 82 -13.32 -11.18 10.31
CA PHE A 82 -13.40 -12.42 9.52
C PHE A 82 -13.33 -13.64 10.44
N ASP A 83 -14.38 -14.45 10.43
CA ASP A 83 -14.42 -15.72 11.14
C ASP A 83 -13.87 -16.83 10.23
N ARG A 84 -12.71 -17.37 10.59
CA ARG A 84 -12.01 -18.44 9.85
C ARG A 84 -12.74 -19.78 9.89
N ALA A 85 -13.58 -20.04 10.89
CA ALA A 85 -14.29 -21.31 11.04
C ALA A 85 -15.53 -21.36 10.14
N THR A 86 -16.24 -20.24 10.01
CA THR A 86 -17.46 -20.13 9.22
C THR A 86 -17.24 -19.50 7.85
N ASN A 87 -16.06 -18.91 7.59
CA ASN A 87 -15.76 -18.10 6.42
C ASN A 87 -16.76 -16.94 6.23
N THR A 88 -17.02 -16.18 7.31
CA THR A 88 -17.97 -15.07 7.26
C THR A 88 -17.30 -13.74 7.63
N LEU A 89 -17.65 -12.69 6.89
CA LEU A 89 -17.31 -11.31 7.21
C LEU A 89 -18.44 -10.66 8.02
N SER A 90 -18.08 -9.91 9.04
CA SER A 90 -19.01 -9.14 9.86
C SER A 90 -18.53 -7.71 10.04
N HIS A 91 -19.46 -6.76 9.93
CA HIS A 91 -19.17 -5.36 10.15
C HIS A 91 -19.06 -5.06 11.64
N ILE A 92 -17.98 -4.35 12.04
CA ILE A 92 -17.79 -3.87 13.41
C ILE A 92 -18.29 -2.42 13.49
N ASN A 93 -17.55 -1.49 12.91
CA ASN A 93 -17.92 -0.08 12.82
C ASN A 93 -17.24 0.62 11.65
N MET A 94 -17.59 1.89 11.43
CA MET A 94 -17.08 2.73 10.36
C MET A 94 -16.92 4.16 10.89
N HIS A 95 -15.81 4.81 10.51
CA HIS A 95 -15.51 6.19 10.93
C HIS A 95 -15.01 7.03 9.75
N ALA A 96 -15.37 8.31 9.78
CA ALA A 96 -14.82 9.29 8.85
C ALA A 96 -13.36 9.61 9.21
N THR A 97 -12.54 9.82 8.19
CA THR A 97 -11.10 10.02 8.34
C THR A 97 -10.70 11.49 8.34
N LEU A 98 -11.65 12.41 8.50
CA LEU A 98 -11.39 13.85 8.54
C LEU A 98 -10.60 14.39 7.33
N GLY A 99 -10.62 13.70 6.19
CA GLY A 99 -10.02 14.15 4.94
C GLY A 99 -10.60 13.36 3.78
N SER A 100 -10.62 13.92 2.58
CA SER A 100 -11.20 13.27 1.40
C SER A 100 -10.22 12.26 0.79
N ILE A 101 -10.75 11.25 0.09
CA ILE A 101 -9.96 10.23 -0.62
C ILE A 101 -8.99 9.50 0.32
N THR A 102 -9.51 8.64 1.20
CA THR A 102 -8.68 7.81 2.09
C THR A 102 -7.86 6.82 1.28
N ALA A 103 -6.55 7.05 1.19
CA ALA A 103 -5.70 6.36 0.22
C ALA A 103 -4.96 5.16 0.80
N HIS A 104 -4.56 5.22 2.07
CA HIS A 104 -3.79 4.15 2.69
C HIS A 104 -4.09 4.05 4.19
N ASN A 105 -3.99 2.84 4.74
CA ASN A 105 -3.98 2.63 6.18
C ASN A 105 -3.01 1.51 6.57
N MET A 106 -2.57 1.53 7.83
CA MET A 106 -1.83 0.42 8.43
C MET A 106 -2.14 0.26 9.91
N ILE A 107 -2.11 -0.98 10.38
CA ILE A 107 -2.13 -1.31 11.81
C ILE A 107 -0.72 -1.08 12.35
N THR A 108 -0.61 -0.44 13.51
CA THR A 108 0.68 -0.28 14.19
C THR A 108 1.26 -1.62 14.61
N ARG A 109 2.58 -1.69 14.77
CA ARG A 109 3.29 -2.94 15.09
C ARG A 109 2.88 -3.56 16.41
N ASP A 110 2.46 -2.74 17.37
CA ASP A 110 1.91 -3.18 18.65
C ASP A 110 0.44 -3.62 18.58
N GLY A 111 -0.20 -3.45 17.41
CA GLY A 111 -1.60 -3.79 17.18
C GLY A 111 -2.60 -2.85 17.84
N SER A 112 -2.18 -1.72 18.42
CA SER A 112 -3.04 -0.88 19.25
C SER A 112 -3.75 0.26 18.50
N LYS A 113 -3.25 0.63 17.31
CA LYS A 113 -3.74 1.80 16.57
C LYS A 113 -3.82 1.52 15.07
N LEU A 114 -4.63 2.32 14.39
CA LEU A 114 -4.68 2.41 12.94
C LEU A 114 -4.18 3.78 12.50
N LEU A 115 -3.18 3.79 11.63
CA LEU A 115 -2.66 4.98 10.99
C LEU A 115 -3.27 5.10 9.59
N VAL A 116 -3.76 6.27 9.24
CA VAL A 116 -4.50 6.53 8.00
C VAL A 116 -3.94 7.75 7.30
N SER A 117 -3.80 7.70 5.96
CA SER A 117 -3.51 8.86 5.14
C SER A 117 -4.63 9.15 4.15
N ASN A 118 -4.95 10.43 4.01
CA ASN A 118 -5.93 10.93 3.06
C ASN A 118 -5.19 11.68 1.94
N TYR A 119 -5.44 11.28 0.70
CA TYR A 119 -4.84 11.89 -0.48
C TYR A 119 -5.40 13.29 -0.73
N ALA A 120 -6.63 13.56 -0.29
CA ALA A 120 -7.33 14.83 -0.44
C ALA A 120 -7.54 15.28 -1.90
N MET A 121 -8.80 15.35 -2.31
CA MET A 121 -9.22 15.93 -3.59
C MET A 121 -10.45 16.80 -3.39
N GLY A 122 -10.54 17.86 -4.20
CA GLY A 122 -11.65 18.82 -4.16
C GLY A 122 -11.59 19.77 -2.96
N ASP A 123 -12.69 20.50 -2.77
CA ASP A 123 -12.82 21.57 -1.78
C ASP A 123 -13.82 21.20 -0.66
N GLY A 124 -13.64 21.79 0.52
CA GLY A 124 -14.70 21.85 1.56
C GLY A 124 -14.68 20.76 2.62
N GLY A 125 -13.57 20.05 2.82
CA GLY A 125 -13.41 19.05 3.87
C GLY A 125 -12.61 19.54 5.09
N PRO A 126 -12.57 18.76 6.17
CA PRO A 126 -11.64 18.97 7.29
C PRO A 126 -10.15 18.84 6.92
N ASP A 127 -9.85 18.33 5.72
CA ASP A 127 -8.55 18.38 5.03
C ASP A 127 -7.36 17.88 5.88
N ARG A 128 -7.57 16.82 6.66
CA ARG A 128 -6.52 16.16 7.44
C ARG A 128 -5.78 15.17 6.55
N SER A 129 -4.50 15.38 6.35
CA SER A 129 -3.60 14.49 5.60
C SER A 129 -3.38 13.16 6.32
N LEU A 130 -3.25 13.18 7.65
CA LEU A 130 -2.99 11.99 8.47
C LEU A 130 -3.98 11.91 9.64
N VAL A 131 -4.47 10.70 9.94
CA VAL A 131 -5.38 10.42 11.06
C VAL A 131 -4.96 9.16 11.81
N VAL A 132 -5.14 9.19 13.14
CA VAL A 132 -4.87 8.06 14.03
C VAL A 132 -6.13 7.67 14.77
N PHE A 133 -6.47 6.38 14.70
CA PHE A 133 -7.50 5.75 15.52
C PHE A 133 -6.86 4.80 16.52
N GLY A 134 -7.46 4.66 17.70
CA GLY A 134 -7.22 3.50 18.55
C GLY A 134 -8.02 2.29 18.06
N LEU A 135 -7.57 1.10 18.44
CA LEU A 135 -8.28 -0.16 18.21
C LEU A 135 -8.85 -0.67 19.53
N SER A 136 -10.16 -0.94 19.54
CA SER A 136 -10.89 -1.48 20.67
C SER A 136 -10.67 -3.00 20.80
N ASP A 137 -11.03 -3.60 21.94
CA ASP A 137 -10.84 -5.03 22.19
C ASP A 137 -11.55 -5.95 21.17
N ASP A 138 -12.67 -5.49 20.62
CA ASP A 138 -13.40 -6.20 19.57
C ASP A 138 -12.80 -5.97 18.17
N GLY A 139 -11.77 -5.13 18.04
CA GLY A 139 -11.14 -4.69 16.79
C GLY A 139 -11.86 -3.53 16.10
N GLY A 140 -12.81 -2.87 16.75
CA GLY A 140 -13.44 -1.65 16.24
C GLY A 140 -12.55 -0.41 16.37
N LEU A 141 -12.80 0.58 15.52
CA LEU A 141 -12.13 1.89 15.59
C LEU A 141 -12.69 2.70 16.76
N THR A 142 -11.82 3.39 17.51
CA THR A 142 -12.26 4.40 18.49
C THR A 142 -12.66 5.70 17.79
N ASN A 143 -13.04 6.73 18.57
CA ASN A 143 -12.96 8.11 18.08
C ASN A 143 -11.52 8.46 17.66
N VAL A 144 -11.39 9.42 16.75
CA VAL A 144 -10.08 9.93 16.30
C VAL A 144 -9.25 10.39 17.49
N LEU A 145 -8.02 9.87 17.61
CA LEU A 145 -7.05 10.25 18.64
C LEU A 145 -6.25 11.48 18.21
N SER A 146 -5.89 11.55 16.93
CA SER A 146 -5.08 12.62 16.37
C SER A 146 -5.37 12.80 14.89
N ALA A 147 -5.28 14.04 14.41
CA ALA A 147 -5.39 14.36 13.00
C ALA A 147 -4.49 15.56 12.65
N ILE A 148 -3.73 15.44 11.56
CA ILE A 148 -2.75 16.44 11.11
C ILE A 148 -3.05 16.82 9.67
N ALA A 149 -2.98 18.11 9.36
CA ALA A 149 -2.96 18.61 7.99
C ALA A 149 -1.51 18.94 7.60
N HIS A 150 -1.11 18.54 6.40
CA HIS A 150 0.07 19.11 5.76
C HIS A 150 -0.35 20.26 4.85
N VAL A 151 0.55 21.23 4.67
CA VAL A 151 0.28 22.45 3.88
C VAL A 151 1.48 22.73 2.99
N GLY A 152 1.22 23.00 1.72
CA GLY A 152 2.22 23.31 0.70
C GLY A 152 1.76 22.83 -0.67
N THR A 153 2.64 22.98 -1.66
CA THR A 153 2.42 22.59 -3.05
C THR A 153 3.74 22.10 -3.65
N GLY A 154 3.66 21.39 -4.77
CA GLY A 154 4.77 21.00 -5.63
C GLY A 154 4.75 21.75 -6.97
N PRO A 155 5.65 21.41 -7.90
CA PRO A 155 5.73 22.06 -9.21
C PRO A 155 4.65 21.64 -10.21
N ASP A 156 4.03 20.47 -10.08
CA ASP A 156 2.93 20.04 -10.95
C ASP A 156 1.60 20.69 -10.53
N PRO A 157 1.01 21.58 -11.35
CA PRO A 157 -0.18 22.33 -10.96
C PRO A 157 -1.47 21.49 -10.97
N GLU A 158 -1.47 20.28 -11.53
CA GLU A 158 -2.63 19.39 -11.59
C GLU A 158 -2.57 18.24 -10.57
N ARG A 159 -1.36 17.87 -10.15
CA ARG A 159 -1.12 16.73 -9.25
C ARG A 159 -0.49 17.11 -7.91
N GLN A 160 -0.03 18.34 -7.78
CA GLN A 160 0.69 18.85 -6.61
C GLN A 160 0.22 20.27 -6.23
N GLU A 161 -1.04 20.58 -6.47
CA GLU A 161 -1.67 21.85 -6.13
C GLU A 161 -1.90 22.04 -4.61
N ARG A 162 -1.75 20.96 -3.84
CA ARG A 162 -1.87 20.90 -2.38
C ARG A 162 -1.15 19.67 -1.83
N SER A 163 -1.25 19.42 -0.52
CA SER A 163 -0.85 18.13 0.07
C SER A 163 -1.70 16.98 -0.48
N HIS A 164 -1.01 15.90 -0.82
CA HIS A 164 -1.58 14.60 -1.16
C HIS A 164 -0.84 13.47 -0.44
N ALA A 165 -1.10 13.32 0.86
CA ALA A 165 -0.51 12.24 1.66
C ALA A 165 -1.01 10.87 1.17
N HIS A 166 -0.11 10.09 0.58
CA HIS A 166 -0.48 8.86 -0.10
C HIS A 166 -0.21 7.60 0.74
N SER A 167 0.77 7.63 1.66
CA SER A 167 0.99 6.54 2.60
C SER A 167 1.68 6.97 3.89
N LEU A 168 1.64 6.09 4.89
CA LEU A 168 2.32 6.23 6.17
C LEU A 168 2.81 4.84 6.60
N THR A 169 4.11 4.70 6.91
CA THR A 169 4.74 3.41 7.26
C THR A 169 5.50 3.51 8.58
N GLU A 170 5.17 2.65 9.56
CA GLU A 170 5.85 2.57 10.85
C GLU A 170 7.19 1.82 10.77
N LEU A 171 8.24 2.45 11.29
CA LEU A 171 9.58 1.87 11.49
C LEU A 171 9.56 0.75 12.53
N LYS A 172 10.61 -0.05 12.59
CA LYS A 172 10.71 -1.16 13.56
C LYS A 172 10.95 -0.69 15.00
N THR A 173 11.49 0.51 15.18
CA THR A 173 11.91 1.05 16.47
C THR A 173 11.47 2.50 16.61
N GLY A 174 11.53 3.01 17.85
CA GLY A 174 11.33 4.43 18.14
C GLY A 174 9.88 4.92 18.06
N SER A 175 8.92 4.06 17.73
CA SER A 175 7.53 4.45 17.44
C SER A 175 7.48 5.58 16.42
N ILE A 176 8.24 5.45 15.34
CA ILE A 176 8.33 6.44 14.28
C ILE A 176 7.57 5.94 13.06
N ALA A 177 6.80 6.82 12.42
CA ALA A 177 6.18 6.56 11.14
C ALA A 177 6.59 7.62 10.12
N VAL A 178 6.81 7.19 8.87
CA VAL A 178 7.22 8.06 7.76
C VAL A 178 6.06 8.19 6.78
N ALA A 179 5.59 9.42 6.57
CA ALA A 179 4.56 9.76 5.60
C ALA A 179 5.19 10.07 4.24
N CYS A 180 4.61 9.54 3.17
CA CYS A 180 4.88 9.97 1.80
C CYS A 180 3.80 10.94 1.36
N ASP A 181 4.18 12.19 1.08
CA ASP A 181 3.26 13.21 0.56
C ASP A 181 3.61 13.56 -0.88
N LEU A 182 2.79 13.04 -1.80
CA LEU A 182 2.95 13.19 -3.24
C LEU A 182 2.90 14.68 -3.63
N GLY A 183 1.94 15.39 -3.06
CA GLY A 183 1.66 16.78 -3.38
C GLY A 183 2.75 17.76 -2.92
N LEU A 184 3.59 17.34 -1.97
CA LEU A 184 4.63 18.18 -1.38
C LEU A 184 6.06 17.79 -1.82
N ASP A 185 6.23 16.74 -2.62
CA ASP A 185 7.53 16.11 -2.86
C ASP A 185 8.30 15.85 -1.56
N MET A 186 7.63 15.28 -0.56
CA MET A 186 8.21 15.23 0.79
C MET A 186 7.97 13.90 1.49
N LEU A 187 9.01 13.45 2.19
CA LEU A 187 8.91 12.45 3.25
C LEU A 187 8.88 13.15 4.60
N ILE A 188 7.98 12.75 5.48
CA ILE A 188 7.83 13.39 6.81
C ILE A 188 7.83 12.33 7.90
N ALA A 189 8.81 12.39 8.79
CA ALA A 189 8.91 11.48 9.93
C ALA A 189 8.13 12.06 11.14
N TYR A 190 7.34 11.21 11.77
CA TYR A 190 6.58 11.51 12.98
C TYR A 190 6.88 10.48 14.07
N ARG A 191 7.00 10.93 15.31
CA ARG A 191 6.87 10.07 16.48
C ARG A 191 5.39 9.85 16.77
N LEU A 192 4.98 8.60 16.85
CA LEU A 192 3.70 8.17 17.38
C LEU A 192 3.79 8.06 18.91
N ASN A 193 3.11 8.97 19.59
CA ASN A 193 3.06 8.97 21.05
C ASN A 193 2.03 7.95 21.57
N PRO A 194 2.13 7.52 22.84
CA PRO A 194 1.22 6.53 23.41
C PRO A 194 -0.27 6.92 23.32
N ASP A 195 -0.59 8.21 23.41
CA ASP A 195 -1.94 8.77 23.30
C ASP A 195 -2.47 8.83 21.86
N GLY A 196 -1.66 8.45 20.88
CA GLY A 196 -1.99 8.49 19.45
C GLY A 196 -1.65 9.81 18.75
N SER A 197 -1.16 10.83 19.49
CA SER A 197 -0.67 12.05 18.87
C SER A 197 0.59 11.80 18.04
N LEU A 198 0.75 12.55 16.95
CA LEU A 198 1.91 12.49 16.07
C LEU A 198 2.76 13.76 16.27
N SER A 199 4.00 13.59 16.72
CA SER A 199 4.98 14.68 16.86
C SER A 199 5.95 14.66 15.70
N ARG A 200 5.99 15.72 14.90
CA ARG A 200 6.89 15.83 13.75
C ARG A 200 8.36 15.79 14.20
N LEU A 201 9.18 14.99 13.53
CA LEU A 201 10.59 14.77 13.87
C LEU A 201 11.54 15.32 12.81
N ASP A 202 11.36 14.88 11.56
CA ASP A 202 12.21 15.24 10.43
C ASP A 202 11.39 15.34 9.14
N GLU A 203 11.95 16.03 8.15
CA GLU A 203 11.41 16.07 6.80
C GLU A 203 12.55 15.97 5.78
N LEU A 204 12.30 15.26 4.69
CA LEU A 204 13.20 15.21 3.56
C LEU A 204 12.44 15.62 2.30
N LYS A 205 12.91 16.69 1.66
CA LYS A 205 12.45 17.08 0.32
C LYS A 205 13.03 16.13 -0.72
N MET A 206 12.15 15.57 -1.51
CA MET A 206 12.46 14.74 -2.66
C MET A 206 12.72 15.62 -3.89
N ALA A 207 13.07 15.00 -5.02
CA ALA A 207 13.23 15.74 -6.27
C ALA A 207 11.90 16.44 -6.63
N PRO A 208 11.92 17.72 -7.05
CA PRO A 208 10.70 18.41 -7.47
C PRO A 208 9.98 17.66 -8.60
N GLY A 209 8.68 17.46 -8.46
CA GLY A 209 7.84 16.70 -9.40
C GLY A 209 8.00 15.18 -9.30
N SER A 210 8.54 14.67 -8.19
CA SER A 210 8.70 13.22 -8.01
C SER A 210 7.42 12.55 -7.53
N GLY A 211 6.73 13.17 -6.57
CA GLY A 211 5.50 12.64 -6.00
C GLY A 211 5.70 11.32 -5.25
N PRO A 212 6.34 11.32 -4.06
CA PRO A 212 6.54 10.11 -3.26
C PRO A 212 5.19 9.49 -2.89
N ARG A 213 5.04 8.19 -3.20
CA ARG A 213 3.76 7.49 -3.11
C ARG A 213 3.74 6.48 -1.98
N HIS A 214 4.46 5.37 -2.13
CA HIS A 214 4.53 4.27 -1.16
C HIS A 214 5.96 4.03 -0.69
N LEU A 215 6.10 3.48 0.53
CA LEU A 215 7.37 3.18 1.17
C LEU A 215 7.45 1.70 1.55
N ALA A 216 8.58 1.06 1.25
CA ALA A 216 8.96 -0.26 1.76
C ALA A 216 10.10 -0.12 2.78
N LEU A 217 9.99 -0.81 3.92
CA LEU A 217 11.02 -0.82 4.98
C LEU A 217 11.87 -2.10 4.87
N HIS A 218 13.18 -1.94 4.79
CA HIS A 218 14.09 -3.08 4.76
C HIS A 218 13.98 -3.92 6.06
N PRO A 219 14.13 -5.27 6.00
CA PRO A 219 14.04 -6.13 7.17
C PRO A 219 15.03 -5.85 8.30
N ASP A 220 16.13 -5.14 8.06
CA ASP A 220 17.05 -4.72 9.14
C ASP A 220 16.62 -3.40 9.83
N GLY A 221 15.65 -2.68 9.26
CA GLY A 221 15.12 -1.41 9.77
C GLY A 221 16.00 -0.19 9.50
N LYS A 222 17.10 -0.30 8.74
CA LYS A 222 18.06 0.80 8.51
C LYS A 222 17.90 1.50 7.16
N LEU A 223 17.22 0.85 6.23
CA LEU A 223 16.94 1.37 4.89
C LEU A 223 15.43 1.45 4.67
N ILE A 224 15.02 2.54 4.01
CA ILE A 224 13.69 2.69 3.43
C ILE A 224 13.83 2.88 1.93
N PHE A 225 12.85 2.38 1.19
CA PHE A 225 12.74 2.56 -0.25
C PHE A 225 11.43 3.27 -0.54
N VAL A 226 11.48 4.27 -1.41
CA VAL A 226 10.32 5.09 -1.77
C VAL A 226 10.12 5.03 -3.25
N ILE A 227 8.91 4.67 -3.67
CA ILE A 227 8.49 4.75 -5.07
C ILE A 227 7.80 6.08 -5.31
N ASN A 228 8.23 6.78 -6.35
CA ASN A 228 7.75 8.10 -6.75
C ASN A 228 6.85 7.95 -7.96
N GLU A 229 5.62 8.43 -7.85
CA GLU A 229 4.57 8.25 -8.84
C GLU A 229 4.85 9.01 -10.13
N LEU A 230 5.13 10.31 -10.02
CA LEU A 230 5.02 11.26 -11.13
C LEU A 230 6.24 11.23 -12.06
N ASN A 231 7.42 10.92 -11.52
CA ASN A 231 8.65 10.85 -12.32
C ASN A 231 9.17 9.42 -12.53
N SER A 232 8.39 8.40 -12.12
CA SER A 232 8.74 6.99 -12.28
C SER A 232 10.11 6.60 -11.72
N THR A 233 10.42 6.98 -10.47
CA THR A 233 11.69 6.64 -9.81
C THR A 233 11.48 5.85 -8.53
N ILE A 234 12.51 5.11 -8.13
CA ILE A 234 12.64 4.53 -6.79
C ILE A 234 13.89 5.13 -6.14
N CYS A 235 13.70 5.65 -4.92
CA CYS A 235 14.77 6.15 -4.08
C CYS A 235 15.10 5.16 -2.97
N SER A 236 16.39 4.96 -2.70
CA SER A 236 16.89 4.28 -1.51
C SER A 236 17.41 5.33 -0.52
N LEU A 237 17.02 5.20 0.75
CA LEU A 237 17.42 6.11 1.81
C LEU A 237 17.84 5.35 3.05
N ARG A 238 18.83 5.89 3.76
CA ARG A 238 19.09 5.51 5.15
C ARG A 238 18.09 6.22 6.05
N ILE A 239 17.61 5.50 7.05
CA ILE A 239 16.73 6.02 8.10
C ILE A 239 17.37 5.76 9.47
N ASP A 240 17.35 6.77 10.33
CA ASP A 240 17.69 6.62 11.73
C ASP A 240 16.44 6.24 12.55
N GLY A 241 16.47 5.06 13.17
CA GLY A 241 15.32 4.48 13.87
C GLY A 241 14.97 5.12 15.22
N GLU A 242 15.73 6.13 15.68
CA GLU A 242 15.50 6.84 16.94
C GLU A 242 15.07 8.29 16.72
N THR A 243 15.65 8.95 15.72
CA THR A 243 15.44 10.36 15.39
C THR A 243 14.51 10.55 14.20
N GLY A 244 14.36 9.54 13.34
CA GLY A 244 13.62 9.65 12.08
C GLY A 244 14.39 10.36 10.98
N ALA A 245 15.67 10.69 11.20
CA ALA A 245 16.50 11.39 10.23
C ALA A 245 16.68 10.56 8.95
N MET A 246 16.44 11.18 7.79
CA MET A 246 16.52 10.51 6.49
C MET A 246 17.65 11.08 5.63
N SER A 247 18.39 10.20 4.94
CA SER A 247 19.39 10.62 3.95
C SER A 247 19.30 9.77 2.68
N LEU A 248 19.14 10.43 1.54
CA LEU A 248 19.14 9.80 0.22
C LEU A 248 20.48 9.11 -0.07
N LEU A 249 20.42 7.88 -0.57
CA LEU A 249 21.59 7.08 -0.94
C LEU A 249 21.68 6.84 -2.45
N ASP A 250 20.54 6.55 -3.08
CA ASP A 250 20.47 6.17 -4.49
C ASP A 250 19.10 6.55 -5.09
N ILE A 251 19.07 6.78 -6.39
CA ILE A 251 17.86 7.00 -7.19
C ILE A 251 17.99 6.20 -8.48
N GLN A 252 17.02 5.34 -8.76
CA GLN A 252 16.94 4.58 -10.00
C GLN A 252 15.62 4.84 -10.72
N SER A 253 15.65 4.82 -12.05
CA SER A 253 14.43 4.85 -12.87
C SER A 253 13.68 3.53 -12.74
N ALA A 254 12.41 3.58 -12.37
CA ALA A 254 11.51 2.43 -12.41
C ALA A 254 10.92 2.20 -13.81
N ALA A 255 10.89 3.24 -14.65
CA ALA A 255 10.41 3.18 -16.03
C ALA A 255 11.27 2.25 -16.89
N ASP A 256 10.63 1.52 -17.80
CA ASP A 256 11.27 0.72 -18.84
C ASP A 256 11.82 1.63 -19.94
N ALA A 257 13.14 1.74 -20.02
CA ALA A 257 13.83 2.59 -20.98
C ALA A 257 13.62 2.16 -22.45
N SER A 258 13.11 0.95 -22.69
CA SER A 258 12.73 0.51 -24.04
C SER A 258 11.40 1.09 -24.53
N GLN A 259 10.62 1.73 -23.64
CA GLN A 259 9.32 2.34 -23.92
C GLN A 259 9.26 3.81 -23.48
N PRO A 260 10.15 4.68 -24.00
CA PRO A 260 10.29 6.06 -23.51
C PRO A 260 9.09 6.97 -23.79
N ASP A 261 8.27 6.62 -24.79
CA ASP A 261 7.11 7.42 -25.22
C ASP A 261 5.80 7.02 -24.50
N VAL A 262 5.84 5.99 -23.65
CA VAL A 262 4.69 5.56 -22.87
C VAL A 262 4.66 6.34 -21.56
N GLU A 263 3.57 7.07 -21.33
CA GLU A 263 3.32 7.72 -20.05
C GLU A 263 3.25 6.66 -18.94
N ASN A 264 4.03 6.86 -17.87
CA ASN A 264 4.16 5.88 -16.81
C ASN A 264 4.04 6.54 -15.43
N HIS A 265 3.23 5.92 -14.58
CA HIS A 265 3.03 6.33 -13.19
C HIS A 265 3.24 5.15 -12.27
N CYS A 266 4.24 5.22 -11.40
CA CYS A 266 4.47 4.15 -10.43
C CYS A 266 3.31 4.03 -9.42
N ALA A 267 3.13 2.86 -8.80
CA ALA A 267 2.11 2.63 -7.79
C ALA A 267 2.64 2.01 -6.50
N ASP A 268 2.82 0.69 -6.45
CA ASP A 268 3.15 0.02 -5.20
C ASP A 268 4.60 -0.44 -5.14
N LEU A 269 5.10 -0.67 -3.92
CA LEU A 269 6.46 -1.08 -3.66
C LEU A 269 6.49 -2.16 -2.57
N GLN A 270 7.13 -3.29 -2.87
CA GLN A 270 7.30 -4.41 -1.95
C GLN A 270 8.76 -4.81 -1.87
N ILE A 271 9.23 -5.22 -0.69
CA ILE A 271 10.57 -5.79 -0.51
C ILE A 271 10.45 -7.25 -0.08
N SER A 272 11.34 -8.11 -0.59
CA SER A 272 11.40 -9.51 -0.19
C SER A 272 11.70 -9.65 1.32
N PRO A 273 11.23 -10.73 1.99
CA PRO A 273 11.43 -10.91 3.43
C PRO A 273 12.91 -10.99 3.85
N ASP A 274 13.79 -11.40 2.93
CA ASP A 274 15.23 -11.45 3.11
C ASP A 274 15.94 -10.12 2.79
N GLY A 275 15.20 -9.11 2.30
CA GLY A 275 15.68 -7.78 2.00
C GLY A 275 16.44 -7.63 0.69
N ARG A 276 16.64 -8.72 -0.07
CA ARG A 276 17.54 -8.72 -1.24
C ARG A 276 16.93 -8.13 -2.50
N PHE A 277 15.61 -8.12 -2.63
CA PHE A 277 14.94 -7.70 -3.85
C PHE A 277 13.75 -6.78 -3.58
N LEU A 278 13.62 -5.77 -4.43
CA LEU A 278 12.58 -4.75 -4.39
C LEU A 278 11.74 -4.82 -5.66
N TYR A 279 10.42 -4.74 -5.50
CA TYR A 279 9.42 -4.91 -6.56
C TYR A 279 8.54 -3.66 -6.62
N GLY A 280 8.62 -2.91 -7.71
CA GLY A 280 7.80 -1.72 -7.94
C GLY A 280 6.80 -1.94 -9.07
N SER A 281 5.57 -1.47 -8.95
CA SER A 281 4.59 -1.55 -10.04
C SER A 281 4.52 -0.26 -10.86
N ASN A 282 4.39 -0.41 -12.18
CA ASN A 282 4.36 0.66 -13.17
C ASN A 282 3.03 0.62 -13.93
N ARG A 283 2.23 1.69 -13.82
CA ARG A 283 0.97 1.86 -14.56
C ARG A 283 1.25 2.62 -15.85
N GLY A 284 0.86 2.06 -16.99
CA GLY A 284 1.23 2.59 -18.31
C GLY A 284 2.19 1.64 -19.02
N HIS A 285 3.37 1.40 -18.45
CA HIS A 285 4.24 0.29 -18.90
C HIS A 285 3.65 -1.09 -18.60
N ASP A 286 2.74 -1.19 -17.62
CA ASP A 286 2.09 -2.42 -17.18
C ASP A 286 3.10 -3.52 -16.82
N THR A 287 4.11 -3.12 -16.06
CA THR A 287 5.21 -3.97 -15.59
C THR A 287 5.34 -3.95 -14.06
N VAL A 288 6.04 -4.97 -13.56
CA VAL A 288 6.69 -4.97 -12.25
C VAL A 288 8.20 -4.83 -12.47
N VAL A 289 8.79 -3.72 -12.04
CA VAL A 289 10.24 -3.53 -12.04
C VAL A 289 10.85 -4.25 -10.84
N VAL A 290 11.99 -4.91 -11.06
CA VAL A 290 12.73 -5.65 -10.05
C VAL A 290 14.12 -5.05 -9.89
N PHE A 291 14.48 -4.73 -8.66
CA PHE A 291 15.83 -4.31 -8.28
C PHE A 291 16.42 -5.29 -7.27
N SER A 292 17.72 -5.57 -7.37
CA SER A 292 18.49 -6.12 -6.26
C SER A 292 18.94 -5.00 -5.32
N VAL A 293 19.04 -5.31 -4.05
CA VAL A 293 19.40 -4.38 -2.97
C VAL A 293 20.77 -4.77 -2.41
N ASP A 294 21.72 -3.85 -2.46
CA ASP A 294 22.94 -3.95 -1.69
C ASP A 294 22.65 -3.50 -0.25
N ALA A 295 22.59 -4.43 0.69
CA ALA A 295 22.25 -4.13 2.08
C ALA A 295 23.33 -3.31 2.82
N GLU A 296 24.59 -3.29 2.34
CA GLU A 296 25.67 -2.57 3.00
C GLU A 296 25.63 -1.08 2.69
N ASN A 297 25.44 -0.74 1.40
CA ASN A 297 25.48 0.64 0.92
C ASN A 297 24.12 1.18 0.46
N GLY A 298 23.09 0.35 0.39
CA GLY A 298 21.73 0.70 0.02
C GLY A 298 21.51 0.94 -1.48
N LYS A 299 22.49 0.66 -2.35
CA LYS A 299 22.33 0.85 -3.79
C LYS A 299 21.39 -0.17 -4.41
N LEU A 300 20.72 0.26 -5.46
CA LEU A 300 19.78 -0.53 -6.24
C LEU A 300 20.38 -0.87 -7.59
N ALA A 301 20.32 -2.14 -7.99
CA ALA A 301 20.71 -2.56 -9.34
C ALA A 301 19.52 -3.19 -10.06
N LEU A 302 19.22 -2.70 -11.26
CA LEU A 302 18.10 -3.20 -12.06
C LEU A 302 18.35 -4.67 -12.42
N VAL A 303 17.40 -5.53 -12.04
CA VAL A 303 17.34 -6.93 -12.48
C VAL A 303 16.57 -6.99 -13.80
N GLY A 304 15.42 -6.32 -13.87
CA GLY A 304 14.63 -6.21 -15.10
C GLY A 304 13.18 -5.82 -14.84
N HIS A 305 12.37 -5.93 -15.88
CA HIS A 305 10.94 -5.64 -15.86
C HIS A 305 10.16 -6.89 -16.27
N ALA A 306 9.23 -7.33 -15.42
CA ALA A 306 8.31 -8.41 -15.75
C ALA A 306 6.95 -7.83 -16.18
N PRO A 307 6.30 -8.32 -17.25
CA PRO A 307 4.91 -7.98 -17.53
C PRO A 307 4.02 -8.29 -16.32
N CYS A 308 3.11 -7.38 -15.95
CA CYS A 308 2.26 -7.55 -14.77
C CYS A 308 1.13 -8.59 -14.94
N GLY A 309 0.98 -9.14 -16.15
CA GLY A 309 -0.03 -10.14 -16.50
C GLY A 309 -1.45 -9.58 -16.63
N GLY A 310 -1.56 -8.27 -16.88
CA GLY A 310 -2.80 -7.52 -17.05
C GLY A 310 -2.48 -6.06 -17.44
N ALA A 311 -3.28 -5.12 -16.94
CA ALA A 311 -3.09 -3.69 -17.15
C ALA A 311 -3.31 -2.90 -15.86
N THR A 312 -2.52 -1.84 -15.66
CA THR A 312 -2.56 -0.93 -14.52
C THR A 312 -2.38 -1.66 -13.18
N PRO A 313 -1.18 -2.20 -12.91
CA PRO A 313 -0.88 -2.91 -11.66
C PRO A 313 -0.84 -1.93 -10.48
N ARG A 314 -1.99 -1.71 -9.82
CA ARG A 314 -2.15 -0.68 -8.79
C ARG A 314 -1.62 -1.09 -7.41
N ASN A 315 -1.56 -2.39 -7.14
CA ASN A 315 -1.01 -2.91 -5.90
C ASN A 315 -0.33 -4.26 -6.09
N LEU A 316 0.71 -4.50 -5.29
CA LEU A 316 1.43 -5.75 -5.22
C LEU A 316 1.24 -6.39 -3.84
N GLY A 317 1.03 -7.70 -3.83
CA GLY A 317 0.92 -8.49 -2.60
C GLY A 317 1.98 -9.56 -2.57
N LEU A 318 2.93 -9.47 -1.63
CA LEU A 318 3.92 -10.52 -1.43
C LEU A 318 3.42 -11.51 -0.38
N SER A 319 3.45 -12.80 -0.72
CA SER A 319 3.16 -13.88 0.23
C SER A 319 4.08 -13.81 1.46
N PRO A 320 3.68 -14.29 2.66
CA PRO A 320 4.47 -14.13 3.88
C PRO A 320 5.87 -14.77 3.85
N ASP A 321 6.04 -15.89 3.16
CA ASP A 321 7.36 -16.50 2.89
C ASP A 321 8.08 -15.84 1.70
N GLY A 322 7.32 -15.10 0.89
CA GLY A 322 7.78 -14.38 -0.27
C GLY A 322 7.83 -15.20 -1.55
N ALA A 323 7.52 -16.49 -1.51
CA ALA A 323 7.66 -17.37 -2.68
C ALA A 323 6.80 -16.91 -3.88
N PHE A 324 5.74 -16.15 -3.61
CA PHE A 324 4.80 -15.62 -4.60
C PHE A 324 4.59 -14.13 -4.46
N LEU A 325 4.42 -13.47 -5.61
CA LEU A 325 4.01 -12.08 -5.75
C LEU A 325 2.71 -12.02 -6.56
N PHE A 326 1.73 -11.30 -6.02
CA PHE A 326 0.43 -11.07 -6.63
C PHE A 326 0.37 -9.65 -7.19
N SER A 327 0.00 -9.50 -8.46
CA SER A 327 -0.18 -8.18 -9.11
C SER A 327 -1.67 -7.90 -9.30
N ALA A 328 -2.22 -6.93 -8.57
CA ALA A 328 -3.60 -6.47 -8.73
C ALA A 328 -3.71 -5.53 -9.93
N ASN A 329 -4.20 -6.07 -11.05
CA ASN A 329 -4.30 -5.38 -12.32
C ASN A 329 -5.67 -4.72 -12.46
N GLN A 330 -5.74 -3.45 -12.05
CA GLN A 330 -6.97 -2.67 -11.94
C GLN A 330 -7.82 -2.72 -13.23
N ASN A 331 -7.18 -2.50 -14.38
CA ASN A 331 -7.89 -2.37 -15.66
C ASN A 331 -8.03 -3.71 -16.41
N ALA A 332 -7.59 -4.82 -15.81
CA ALA A 332 -7.73 -6.17 -16.36
C ALA A 332 -8.61 -7.10 -15.51
N ASP A 333 -9.23 -6.59 -14.43
CA ASP A 333 -10.14 -7.34 -13.55
C ASP A 333 -9.55 -8.66 -13.03
N ARG A 334 -8.26 -8.64 -12.67
CA ARG A 334 -7.60 -9.84 -12.16
C ARG A 334 -6.40 -9.55 -11.29
N VAL A 335 -6.08 -10.50 -10.42
CA VAL A 335 -4.84 -10.55 -9.66
C VAL A 335 -3.97 -11.68 -10.20
N THR A 336 -2.90 -11.35 -10.92
CA THR A 336 -1.99 -12.34 -11.52
C THR A 336 -0.99 -12.87 -10.48
N ILE A 337 -0.72 -14.17 -10.51
CA ILE A 337 0.16 -14.85 -9.55
C ILE A 337 1.51 -15.17 -10.19
N PHE A 338 2.57 -14.60 -9.64
CA PHE A 338 3.96 -14.86 -10.06
C PHE A 338 4.67 -15.70 -9.00
N ARG A 339 5.51 -16.63 -9.45
CA ARG A 339 6.52 -17.26 -8.61
C ARG A 339 7.76 -16.37 -8.61
N ARG A 340 8.26 -16.03 -7.42
CA ARG A 340 9.52 -15.32 -7.25
C ARG A 340 10.68 -16.32 -7.26
N ASN A 341 11.70 -16.06 -8.05
CA ASN A 341 12.99 -16.71 -7.88
C ASN A 341 13.73 -16.03 -6.72
N GLU A 342 13.97 -16.76 -5.64
CA GLU A 342 14.65 -16.19 -4.47
C GLU A 342 16.09 -15.80 -4.77
N GLU A 343 16.80 -16.53 -5.64
CA GLU A 343 18.22 -16.31 -5.90
C GLU A 343 18.48 -15.02 -6.68
N ASN A 344 17.69 -14.75 -7.72
CA ASN A 344 17.92 -13.63 -8.65
C ASN A 344 16.79 -12.58 -8.65
N GLY A 345 15.70 -12.81 -7.90
CA GLY A 345 14.59 -11.89 -7.78
C GLY A 345 13.57 -11.92 -8.92
N GLU A 346 13.84 -12.63 -10.02
CA GLU A 346 12.98 -12.65 -11.21
C GLU A 346 11.58 -13.20 -10.90
N LEU A 347 10.60 -12.73 -11.68
CA LEU A 347 9.20 -13.17 -11.59
C LEU A 347 8.85 -14.07 -12.78
N THR A 348 8.32 -15.26 -12.49
CA THR A 348 7.77 -16.17 -13.50
C THR A 348 6.26 -16.22 -13.36
N ASP A 349 5.52 -15.90 -14.43
CA ASP A 349 4.07 -16.05 -14.47
C ASP A 349 3.70 -17.53 -14.29
N THR A 350 2.84 -17.82 -13.33
CA THR A 350 2.38 -19.19 -13.05
C THR A 350 1.27 -19.66 -14.00
N GLY A 351 0.70 -18.75 -14.79
CA GLY A 351 -0.51 -18.96 -15.58
C GLY A 351 -1.80 -18.99 -14.74
N LYS A 352 -1.70 -18.69 -13.43
CA LYS A 352 -2.83 -18.64 -12.50
C LYS A 352 -3.14 -17.19 -12.11
N ALA A 353 -4.41 -16.92 -11.86
CA ALA A 353 -4.90 -15.64 -11.41
C ALA A 353 -6.17 -15.80 -10.57
N ILE A 354 -6.49 -14.76 -9.81
CA ILE A 354 -7.82 -14.56 -9.21
C ILE A 354 -8.57 -13.59 -10.12
N GLU A 355 -9.64 -14.06 -10.76
CA GLU A 355 -10.51 -13.20 -11.56
C GLU A 355 -11.48 -12.46 -10.63
N THR A 356 -11.34 -11.14 -10.55
CA THR A 356 -12.13 -10.30 -9.65
C THR A 356 -12.15 -8.88 -10.19
N GLY A 357 -13.32 -8.24 -10.18
CA GLY A 357 -13.49 -6.93 -10.77
C GLY A 357 -12.64 -5.85 -10.10
N THR A 358 -11.93 -5.08 -10.93
CA THR A 358 -11.20 -3.86 -10.60
C THR A 358 -10.41 -3.94 -9.28
N PRO A 359 -9.46 -4.88 -9.13
CA PRO A 359 -8.74 -5.08 -7.89
C PRO A 359 -7.74 -3.94 -7.66
N MET A 360 -7.76 -3.39 -6.46
CA MET A 360 -6.98 -2.21 -6.07
C MET A 360 -5.95 -2.50 -5.00
N CYS A 361 -6.21 -3.51 -4.16
CA CYS A 361 -5.33 -3.89 -3.06
C CYS A 361 -5.39 -5.39 -2.83
N VAL A 362 -4.23 -6.02 -2.59
CA VAL A 362 -4.10 -7.42 -2.19
C VAL A 362 -3.25 -7.52 -0.93
N LYS A 363 -3.76 -8.15 0.12
CA LYS A 363 -3.04 -8.40 1.39
C LYS A 363 -3.09 -9.86 1.80
N PHE A 364 -2.05 -10.30 2.50
CA PHE A 364 -1.96 -11.63 3.10
C PHE A 364 -2.15 -11.55 4.61
N ALA A 365 -2.85 -12.52 5.20
CA ALA A 365 -2.64 -12.82 6.60
C ALA A 365 -1.24 -13.45 6.77
N ARG A 366 -0.52 -13.08 7.83
CA ARG A 366 0.81 -13.65 8.11
C ARG A 366 0.73 -15.07 8.66
N THR A 367 -0.33 -15.38 9.40
CA THR A 367 -0.58 -16.70 9.96
C THR A 367 -1.40 -17.53 8.97
N PRO A 368 -0.88 -18.67 8.47
CA PRO A 368 -1.62 -19.57 7.60
C PRO A 368 -2.90 -20.12 8.25
N LEU A 369 -3.77 -20.71 7.43
CA LEU A 369 -4.82 -21.62 7.90
C LEU A 369 -4.16 -22.93 8.38
N ALA A 370 -4.71 -23.49 9.46
CA ALA A 370 -4.24 -24.73 10.07
C ALA A 370 -4.53 -25.96 9.19
#